data_AF-A0A436ETS3-F1
#
_entry.id   AF-A0A436ETS3-F1
#
_cell.length_a   1.000
_cell.length_b   1.000
_cell.length_c   1.000
_cell.angle_alpha   90.00
_cell.angle_beta   90.00
_cell.angle_gamma   90.00
#
_symmetry.space_group_name_H-M   'P 1'
#
loop_
_entity.id
_entity.type
_entity.pdbx_description
1 polymer ?
#
loop_
_entity_poly.entity_id
_entity_poly.type
_entity_poly.pdbx_seq_one_letter_code
_entity_poly.pdbx_strand_id
1 'polypeptide(L)' 'AWDIAAGLLLIREAGGFVSDMDGGQDMLDNGSVVARNEIIQRALLKVVKKPLSSR' A
#
# COMPACT_ATOMS: atom_id res chain seq x y z
N ALA A 1 -8.19 -12.32 2.23
CA ALA A 1 -7.43 -11.70 3.35
C ALA A 1 -6.12 -12.43 3.64
N TRP A 2 -6.12 -13.77 3.77
CA TRP A 2 -4.92 -14.57 4.09
C TRP A 2 -3.78 -14.46 3.07
N ASP A 3 -4.08 -14.33 1.77
CA ASP A 3 -3.06 -14.30 0.70
C ASP A 3 -2.09 -13.12 0.79
N ILE A 4 -2.51 -12.02 1.41
CA ILE A 4 -1.71 -10.79 1.56
C ILE A 4 -1.15 -10.60 2.98
N ALA A 5 -1.72 -11.27 3.98
CA ALA A 5 -1.38 -11.06 5.39
C ALA A 5 0.09 -11.35 5.70
N ALA A 6 0.61 -12.49 5.21
CA ALA A 6 2.02 -12.84 5.39
C ALA A 6 2.96 -11.83 4.71
N GLY A 7 2.62 -11.38 3.50
CA GLY A 7 3.40 -10.38 2.76
C GLY A 7 3.46 -9.02 3.45
N LEU A 8 2.34 -8.57 4.04
CA LEU A 8 2.29 -7.32 4.81
C LEU A 8 3.26 -7.33 5.99
N LEU A 9 3.36 -8.46 6.70
CA LEU A 9 4.30 -8.62 7.81
C LEU A 9 5.75 -8.57 7.32
N LEU A 10 6.08 -9.33 6.27
CA LEU A 10 7.44 -9.35 5.71
C LEU A 10 7.93 -7.95 5.29
N ILE A 11 7.06 -7.16 4.67
CA ILE A 11 7.41 -5.80 4.25
C ILE A 11 7.69 -4.91 5.46
N ARG A 12 6.89 -5.02 6.53
CA ARG A 12 7.10 -4.24 7.76
C ARG A 12 8.41 -4.59 8.45
N GLU A 13 8.73 -5.88 8.58
CA GLU A 13 9.99 -6.34 9.19
C GLU A 13 11.22 -5.90 8.38
N ALA A 14 11.08 -5.77 7.06
CA ALA A 14 12.12 -5.21 6.19
C ALA A 14 12.24 -3.67 6.27
N GLY A 15 11.50 -3.00 7.18
CA GLY A 15 11.48 -1.54 7.31
C GLY A 15 10.58 -0.83 6.30
N GLY A 16 9.72 -1.57 5.60
CA GLY A 16 8.76 -1.03 4.65
C GLY A 16 7.47 -0.53 5.32
N PHE A 17 6.81 0.41 4.64
CA PHE A 17 5.51 0.95 5.01
C PHE A 17 4.43 0.35 4.11
N VAL A 18 3.32 -0.06 4.71
CA VAL A 18 2.15 -0.61 4.01
C VAL A 18 0.88 0.11 4.46
N SER A 19 0.03 0.48 3.51
CA SER A 19 -1.29 1.06 3.74
C SER A 19 -2.27 0.62 2.65
N ASP A 20 -3.56 0.91 2.83
CA ASP A 20 -4.52 0.90 1.72
C ASP A 20 -4.31 2.10 0.79
N MET A 21 -5.15 2.23 -0.25
CA MET A 21 -5.11 3.35 -1.19
C MET A 21 -5.39 4.71 -0.53
N ASP A 22 -6.12 4.75 0.58
CA ASP A 22 -6.41 5.98 1.31
C ASP A 22 -5.29 6.42 2.24
N GLY A 23 -4.39 5.49 2.58
CA GLY A 23 -3.31 5.67 3.54
C GLY A 23 -3.62 5.07 4.92
N GLY A 24 -4.75 4.38 5.06
CA GLY A 24 -5.23 3.71 6.26
C GLY A 24 -4.65 2.31 6.46
N GLN A 25 -5.34 1.49 7.25
CA GLN A 25 -4.90 0.16 7.69
C GLN A 25 -5.85 -0.97 7.27
N ASP A 26 -6.84 -0.69 6.41
CA ASP A 26 -7.95 -1.60 6.11
C ASP A 26 -7.63 -2.57 4.95
N MET A 27 -6.34 -2.82 4.69
CA MET A 27 -5.86 -3.64 3.56
C MET A 27 -6.42 -5.06 3.56
N LEU A 28 -6.63 -5.65 4.74
CA LEU A 28 -7.16 -7.02 4.87
C LEU A 28 -8.64 -7.11 4.49
N ASP A 29 -9.37 -6.01 4.66
CA ASP A 29 -10.81 -5.91 4.41
C ASP A 29 -11.10 -5.45 2.98
N ASN A 30 -10.40 -4.42 2.50
CA ASN A 30 -10.62 -3.84 1.17
C ASN A 30 -9.74 -4.44 0.06
N GLY A 31 -8.71 -5.23 0.42
CA GLY A 31 -7.81 -5.90 -0.51
C GLY A 31 -6.83 -4.98 -1.25
N SER A 32 -6.87 -3.68 -1.00
CA SER A 32 -5.96 -2.71 -1.60
C SER A 32 -4.68 -2.59 -0.78
N VAL A 33 -3.53 -2.64 -1.44
CA VAL A 33 -2.22 -2.61 -0.77
C VAL A 33 -1.29 -1.65 -1.51
N VAL A 34 -0.74 -0.70 -0.76
CA VAL A 34 0.31 0.22 -1.20
C VAL A 34 1.53 0.00 -0.32
N ALA A 35 2.52 -0.71 -0.86
CA ALA A 35 3.81 -0.96 -0.22
C ALA A 35 4.89 0.03 -0.69
N ARG A 36 5.70 0.55 0.23
CA ARG A 36 6.73 1.56 -0.05
C ARG A 36 7.82 1.60 1.02
N ASN A 37 8.88 2.36 0.77
CA ASN A 37 9.87 2.74 1.80
C ASN A 37 9.56 4.12 2.40
N GLU A 38 10.33 4.52 3.42
CA GLU A 38 10.20 5.83 4.09
C GLU A 38 10.29 7.01 3.12
N ILE A 39 11.21 6.93 2.15
CA ILE A 39 11.54 8.03 1.23
C ILE A 39 10.36 8.33 0.29
N ILE A 40 9.72 7.29 -0.25
CA ILE A 40 8.71 7.43 -1.31
C ILE A 40 7.26 7.43 -0.81
N GLN A 41 7.04 7.37 0.52
CA GLN A 41 5.72 7.17 1.10
C GLN A 41 4.64 8.13 0.55
N ARG A 42 4.91 9.44 0.62
CA ARG A 42 3.96 10.47 0.16
C ARG A 42 3.84 10.51 -1.36
N ALA A 43 4.97 10.32 -2.06
CA ALA A 43 5.02 10.40 -3.51
C ALA A 43 4.22 9.26 -4.15
N LEU A 44 4.38 8.03 -3.65
CA LEU A 44 3.68 6.87 -4.18
C LEU A 44 2.17 6.97 -3.99
N LEU A 45 1.69 7.34 -2.79
CA LEU A 45 0.25 7.54 -2.55
C LEU A 45 -0.34 8.58 -3.51
N LYS A 46 0.37 9.68 -3.74
CA LYS A 46 -0.08 10.71 -4.68
C LYS A 46 -0.19 10.19 -6.11
N VAL A 47 0.70 9.29 -6.53
CA VAL A 47 0.66 8.69 -7.87
C VAL A 47 -0.49 7.70 -8.00
N VAL A 48 -0.65 6.81 -7.01
CA VAL A 48 -1.70 5.78 -7.02
C VAL A 48 -3.11 6.38 -7.01
N LYS A 49 -3.31 7.54 -6.37
CA LYS A 49 -4.59 8.26 -6.36
C LYS A 49 -4.91 9.00 -7.66
N LYS A 50 -4.01 9.04 -8.66
CA LYS A 50 -4.31 9.72 -9.91
C LYS A 50 -5.34 8.91 -10.71
N PRO A 51 -6.38 9.56 -11.27
CA PRO A 51 -7.29 8.88 -12.18
C PRO A 51 -6.51 8.35 -13.38
N LEU A 52 -6.82 7.13 -13.79
CA LEU A 52 -6.29 6.57 -15.02
C LEU A 52 -6.84 7.40 -16.18
N SER A 53 -5.96 7.90 -17.05
CA SER A 53 -6.41 8.49 -18.30
C SER A 53 -7.10 7.41 -19.10
N SER A 54 -8.37 7.61 -19.47
CA SER A 54 -8.97 6.80 -20.54
C SER A 54 -8.12 7.04 -21.78
N ARG A 55 -7.56 5.97 -22.32
CA ARG A 55 -7.16 5.96 -23.72
C ARG A 55 -8.40 5.75 -24.57
#